data_AF-A0A7Y9J682-F1
#
_entry.id   AF-A0A7Y9J682-F1
#
_cell.length_a   1.000
_cell.length_b   1.000
_cell.length_c   1.000
_cell.angle_alpha   90.00
_cell.angle_beta   90.00
_cell.angle_gamma   90.00
#
_symmetry.space_group_name_H-M   'P 1'
#
loop_
_entity.id
_entity.type
_entity.pdbx_description
1 polymer ?
#
loop_
_entity_poly.entity_id
_entity_poly.type
_entity_poly.pdbx_seq_one_letter_code
_entity_poly.pdbx_strand_id
1 'polypeptide(L)'
;MSVAAHDPAPASTGGDTGRGRPEVTTPGVRPRAGRVCAAPRLARRMDRRPAPRLRSLQAVRAVPVARAEPEPAPEVTSTAWDAAMEAARSQVGPVALRVLSAVAEVLDGRRPVGHLEGVCPAGILPVVRAAARRPAVRGTRVRGLRMCPLVTTGAAPALAVEVAGALCPPAGRGTAGRTRAVAARFERHDDAWRLTELVVG
;
A
#
# COMPACT_ATOMS: atom_id res chain seq x y z
N MET A 1 32.95 -5.93 -47.44
CA MET A 1 32.94 -4.48 -47.16
C MET A 1 33.22 -4.27 -45.68
N SER A 2 34.48 -4.03 -45.35
CA SER A 2 34.98 -3.70 -44.01
C SER A 2 34.86 -2.20 -43.78
N VAL A 3 34.43 -1.75 -42.58
CA VAL A 3 35.05 -0.58 -41.92
C VAL A 3 34.88 -0.68 -40.39
N ALA A 4 36.04 -0.79 -39.74
CA ALA A 4 36.51 -0.26 -38.46
C ALA A 4 35.68 -0.29 -37.16
N ALA A 5 36.31 -0.94 -36.17
CA ALA A 5 36.22 -0.67 -34.75
C ALA A 5 36.66 0.76 -34.40
N HIS A 6 36.09 1.32 -33.33
CA HIS A 6 36.74 2.38 -32.59
C HIS A 6 36.47 2.22 -31.08
N ASP A 7 37.54 1.86 -30.38
CA ASP A 7 37.73 1.93 -28.95
C ASP A 7 38.76 3.03 -28.71
N PRO A 8 38.55 3.94 -27.75
CA PRO A 8 39.70 4.42 -27.02
C PRO A 8 39.48 4.50 -25.50
N ALA A 9 40.39 3.85 -24.77
CA ALA A 9 40.95 4.30 -23.50
C ALA A 9 42.49 4.25 -23.65
N PRO A 10 43.33 4.78 -22.72
CA PRO A 10 43.07 5.54 -21.49
C PRO A 10 43.89 6.85 -21.39
N ALA A 11 43.69 7.63 -20.33
CA ALA A 11 44.71 8.57 -19.86
C ALA A 11 44.91 8.41 -18.34
N SER A 12 46.11 7.99 -17.99
CA SER A 12 46.69 7.97 -16.64
C SER A 12 47.83 8.97 -16.61
N THR A 13 47.94 9.78 -15.54
CA THR A 13 49.13 9.99 -14.69
C THR A 13 49.17 11.37 -14.03
N GLY A 14 49.55 11.38 -12.75
CA GLY A 14 50.44 12.39 -12.16
C GLY A 14 49.85 13.28 -11.06
N GLY A 15 50.30 13.11 -9.81
CA GLY A 15 50.10 14.08 -8.73
C GLY A 15 50.25 13.51 -7.32
N ASP A 16 51.48 13.19 -6.92
CA ASP A 16 51.90 12.62 -5.64
C ASP A 16 52.27 13.70 -4.60
N THR A 17 52.26 13.29 -3.32
CA THR A 17 52.88 13.85 -2.10
C THR A 17 52.36 15.14 -1.47
N GLY A 18 51.98 15.02 -0.19
CA GLY A 18 51.76 16.12 0.74
C GLY A 18 51.49 15.70 2.18
N ARG A 19 52.42 14.96 2.79
CA ARG A 19 52.48 14.73 4.25
C ARG A 19 52.53 16.07 4.99
N GLY A 20 51.79 16.20 6.10
CA GLY A 20 51.91 17.38 6.96
C GLY A 20 50.99 17.42 8.17
N ARG A 21 51.04 16.39 9.03
CA ARG A 21 50.57 16.48 10.42
C ARG A 21 51.80 16.60 11.33
N PRO A 22 51.92 17.69 12.09
CA PRO A 22 52.51 17.66 13.43
C PRO A 22 51.41 18.11 14.42
N GLU A 23 50.85 17.22 15.23
CA GLU A 23 51.45 16.72 16.48
C GLU A 23 51.89 17.87 17.40
N VAL A 24 50.92 18.43 18.12
CA VAL A 24 51.16 19.23 19.32
C VAL A 24 50.87 18.33 20.51
N THR A 25 51.94 17.81 21.09
CA THR A 25 51.97 17.19 22.41
C THR A 25 52.43 18.24 23.42
N THR A 26 51.66 18.44 24.48
CA THR A 26 52.22 18.68 25.81
C THR A 26 51.18 18.30 26.88
N PRO A 27 51.64 17.85 28.06
CA PRO A 27 50.98 16.83 28.86
C PRO A 27 50.40 17.41 30.15
N GLY A 28 49.39 16.72 30.69
CA GLY A 28 48.77 17.10 31.95
C GLY A 28 47.78 16.05 32.45
N VAL A 29 48.30 14.88 32.83
CA VAL A 29 47.54 13.82 33.51
C VAL A 29 47.19 14.28 34.93
N ARG A 30 45.90 14.25 35.31
CA ARG A 30 45.41 13.31 36.33
C ARG A 30 43.88 13.15 36.32
N PRO A 31 43.38 11.93 36.58
CA PRO A 31 41.98 11.60 36.50
C PRO A 31 41.29 11.90 37.83
N ARG A 32 40.06 12.43 37.78
CA ARG A 32 39.15 12.40 38.94
C ARG A 32 37.89 11.64 38.57
N ALA A 33 37.81 10.46 39.16
CA ALA A 33 36.64 9.62 39.20
C ALA A 33 35.41 10.40 39.72
N GLY A 34 34.26 10.03 39.17
CA GLY A 34 32.97 10.16 39.85
C GLY A 34 32.36 11.55 39.83
N ARG A 35 31.48 11.80 38.85
CA ARG A 35 30.22 12.52 39.13
C ARG A 35 29.14 12.04 38.18
N VAL A 36 28.31 11.19 38.78
CA VAL A 36 26.98 10.73 38.39
C VAL A 36 26.24 11.73 37.51
N CYS A 37 25.75 11.27 36.36
CA CYS A 37 24.74 11.93 35.55
C CYS A 37 23.50 12.24 36.40
N ALA A 38 23.36 13.48 36.84
CA ALA A 38 22.11 13.96 37.43
C ALA A 38 21.14 14.27 36.28
N ALA A 39 20.25 13.32 35.99
CA ALA A 39 19.10 13.57 35.11
C ALA A 39 18.22 14.69 35.70
N PRO A 40 17.65 15.59 34.86
CA PRO A 40 16.82 16.68 35.36
C PRO A 40 15.52 16.14 36.00
N ARG A 41 15.34 16.47 37.29
CA ARG A 41 14.16 16.19 38.13
C ARG A 41 12.95 17.06 37.73
N LEU A 42 12.44 16.92 36.51
CA LEU A 42 11.24 17.65 36.05
C LEU A 42 10.17 16.73 35.45
N ALA A 43 10.06 15.50 35.96
CA ALA A 43 9.02 14.54 35.58
C ALA A 43 8.18 14.10 36.79
N ARG A 44 7.73 15.03 37.64
CA ARG A 44 6.79 14.69 38.73
C ARG A 44 5.87 15.87 39.04
N ARG A 45 4.85 16.09 38.20
CA ARG A 45 3.55 16.70 38.55
C ARG A 45 2.75 16.94 37.26
N MET A 46 2.26 15.89 36.62
CA MET A 46 1.07 16.00 35.77
C MET A 46 0.28 14.70 35.87
N ASP A 47 -1.00 14.87 36.20
CA ASP A 47 -2.11 13.91 36.11
C ASP A 47 -2.09 12.68 37.03
N ARG A 48 -2.28 12.91 38.34
CA ARG A 48 -3.10 12.00 39.15
C ARG A 48 -4.58 12.22 38.84
N ARG A 49 -5.02 11.88 37.63
CA ARG A 49 -6.45 11.71 37.35
C ARG A 49 -6.84 10.30 37.81
N PRO A 50 -7.87 10.14 38.66
CA PRO A 50 -8.38 8.80 38.95
C PRO A 50 -8.84 8.17 37.63
N ALA A 51 -8.42 6.94 37.37
CA ALA A 51 -8.78 6.21 36.17
C ALA A 51 -10.32 6.18 36.02
N PRO A 52 -10.87 6.41 34.81
CA PRO A 52 -12.30 6.33 34.60
C PRO A 52 -12.78 4.93 34.99
N ARG A 53 -13.78 4.86 35.88
CA ARG A 53 -14.39 3.59 36.28
C ARG A 53 -15.12 3.02 35.05
N LEU A 54 -14.43 2.13 34.32
CA LEU A 54 -15.04 1.35 33.26
C LEU A 54 -16.15 0.49 33.91
N ARG A 55 -17.41 0.71 33.52
CA ARG A 55 -18.49 -0.23 33.86
C ARG A 55 -18.12 -1.59 33.28
N SER A 56 -18.29 -2.66 34.04
CA SER A 56 -18.11 -4.01 33.52
C SER A 56 -19.03 -4.20 32.31
N LEU A 57 -18.57 -4.89 31.27
CA LEU A 57 -19.35 -5.16 30.06
C LEU A 57 -20.68 -5.87 30.37
N GLN A 58 -20.78 -6.53 31.52
CA GLN A 58 -22.03 -7.13 32.01
C GLN A 58 -23.11 -6.08 32.34
N ALA A 59 -22.74 -4.88 32.80
CA ALA A 59 -23.68 -3.80 33.13
C ALA A 59 -24.26 -3.09 31.89
N VAL A 60 -23.66 -3.26 30.71
CA VAL A 60 -24.17 -2.72 29.43
C VAL A 60 -25.06 -3.73 28.70
N ARG A 61 -25.00 -5.00 29.08
CA ARG A 61 -25.71 -6.12 28.40
C ARG A 61 -27.18 -6.28 28.82
N ALA A 62 -27.69 -5.43 29.72
CA ALA A 62 -29.01 -5.56 30.31
C ALA A 62 -30.08 -4.65 29.68
N VAL A 63 -29.87 -4.14 28.46
CA VAL A 63 -30.98 -3.59 27.67
C VAL A 63 -31.52 -4.73 26.80
N PRO A 64 -32.72 -5.28 27.07
CA PRO A 64 -33.38 -6.14 26.12
C PRO A 64 -33.78 -5.26 24.93
N VAL A 65 -32.89 -5.15 23.95
CA VAL A 65 -33.30 -4.71 22.63
C VAL A 65 -34.20 -5.82 22.11
N ALA A 66 -35.49 -5.54 21.99
CA ALA A 66 -36.41 -6.41 21.26
C ALA A 66 -35.79 -6.64 19.89
N ARG A 67 -35.21 -7.82 19.69
CA ARG A 67 -34.60 -8.21 18.45
C ARG A 67 -35.77 -8.42 17.50
N ALA A 68 -36.04 -7.43 16.65
CA ALA A 68 -36.93 -7.64 15.52
C ALA A 68 -36.44 -8.92 14.83
N GLU A 69 -37.34 -9.88 14.67
CA GLU A 69 -37.03 -11.10 13.94
C GLU A 69 -36.44 -10.67 12.59
N PRO A 70 -35.21 -11.09 12.26
CA PRO A 70 -34.67 -10.79 10.95
C PRO A 70 -35.64 -11.40 9.94
N GLU A 71 -36.24 -10.53 9.12
CA GLU A 71 -36.97 -10.96 7.94
C GLU A 71 -36.08 -11.99 7.21
N PRO A 72 -36.61 -13.17 6.86
CA PRO A 72 -35.80 -14.19 6.20
C PRO A 72 -35.22 -13.57 4.93
N ALA A 73 -33.89 -13.47 4.89
CA ALA A 73 -33.20 -13.04 3.69
C ALA A 73 -33.68 -13.96 2.55
N PRO A 74 -34.12 -13.41 1.41
CA PRO A 74 -34.61 -14.26 0.33
C PRO A 74 -33.49 -15.22 -0.07
N GLU A 75 -33.77 -16.53 -0.03
CA GLU A 75 -32.88 -17.58 -0.52
C GLU A 75 -32.77 -17.47 -2.04
N VAL A 76 -31.99 -16.50 -2.52
CA VAL A 76 -31.68 -16.33 -3.94
C VAL A 76 -30.30 -16.92 -4.21
N THR A 77 -30.12 -18.20 -3.89
CA THR A 77 -28.98 -19.00 -4.37
C THR A 77 -29.53 -20.13 -5.22
N SER A 78 -30.04 -19.77 -6.39
CA SER A 78 -30.35 -20.74 -7.43
C SER A 78 -29.07 -21.21 -8.11
N THR A 79 -29.04 -22.40 -8.70
CA THR A 79 -27.87 -22.90 -9.46
C THR A 79 -27.44 -21.93 -10.58
N ALA A 80 -28.38 -21.18 -11.14
CA ALA A 80 -28.10 -20.12 -12.12
C ALA A 80 -27.32 -18.95 -11.51
N TRP A 81 -27.57 -18.65 -10.24
CA TRP A 81 -26.86 -17.63 -9.47
C TRP A 81 -25.40 -18.00 -9.26
N ASP A 82 -25.12 -19.23 -8.80
CA ASP A 82 -23.75 -19.72 -8.62
C ASP A 82 -22.97 -19.72 -9.94
N ALA A 83 -23.63 -20.12 -11.03
CA ALA A 83 -23.04 -20.07 -12.38
C ALA A 83 -22.71 -18.63 -12.81
N ALA A 84 -23.58 -17.66 -12.52
CA ALA A 84 -23.33 -16.25 -12.81
C ALA A 84 -22.15 -15.69 -12.00
N MET A 85 -22.03 -16.06 -10.73
CA MET A 85 -20.94 -15.66 -9.84
C MET A 85 -19.59 -16.24 -10.30
N GLU A 86 -19.57 -17.50 -10.74
CA GLU A 86 -18.35 -18.13 -11.26
C GLU A 86 -17.95 -17.57 -12.64
N ALA A 87 -18.93 -17.31 -13.50
CA ALA A 87 -18.70 -16.60 -14.76
C ALA A 87 -18.13 -15.19 -14.52
N ALA A 88 -18.63 -14.47 -13.50
CA ALA A 88 -18.12 -13.16 -13.14
C ALA A 88 -16.63 -13.21 -12.75
N ARG A 89 -16.23 -14.16 -11.90
CA ARG A 89 -14.81 -14.33 -11.51
C ARG A 89 -13.93 -14.60 -12.71
N SER A 90 -14.38 -15.50 -13.59
CA SER A 90 -13.64 -15.90 -14.79
C SER A 90 -13.44 -14.73 -15.77
N GLN A 91 -14.44 -13.84 -15.88
CA GLN A 91 -14.38 -12.69 -16.77
C GLN A 91 -13.63 -11.49 -16.17
N VAL A 92 -13.80 -11.22 -14.86
CA VAL A 92 -13.16 -10.08 -14.19
C VAL A 92 -11.67 -10.28 -13.98
N GLY A 93 -11.21 -11.51 -13.71
CA GLY A 93 -9.82 -11.79 -13.38
C GLY A 93 -8.80 -11.16 -14.35
N PRO A 94 -8.89 -11.40 -15.67
CA PRO A 94 -7.98 -10.81 -16.65
C PRO A 94 -8.07 -9.27 -16.70
N VAL A 95 -9.27 -8.71 -16.61
CA VAL A 95 -9.50 -7.26 -16.63
C VAL A 95 -8.87 -6.61 -15.39
N ALA A 96 -9.15 -7.16 -14.22
CA ALA A 96 -8.63 -6.67 -12.95
C ALA A 96 -7.10 -6.75 -12.89
N LEU A 97 -6.51 -7.87 -13.33
CA LEU A 97 -5.05 -8.01 -13.37
C LEU A 97 -4.42 -6.95 -14.29
N ARG A 98 -4.99 -6.71 -15.47
CA ARG A 98 -4.51 -5.69 -16.42
C ARG A 98 -4.57 -4.29 -15.81
N VAL A 99 -5.73 -3.90 -15.26
CA VAL A 99 -5.92 -2.58 -14.64
C VAL A 99 -5.00 -2.38 -13.44
N LEU A 100 -4.96 -3.34 -12.51
CA LEU A 100 -4.14 -3.24 -11.30
C LEU A 100 -2.64 -3.26 -11.62
N SER A 101 -2.22 -3.95 -12.68
CA SER A 101 -0.83 -3.91 -13.15
C SER A 101 -0.48 -2.54 -13.73
N ALA A 102 -1.37 -1.92 -14.52
CA ALA A 102 -1.17 -0.56 -15.02
C ALA A 102 -1.10 0.47 -13.87
N VAL A 103 -1.96 0.32 -12.85
CA VAL A 103 -1.88 1.13 -11.63
C VAL A 103 -0.54 0.92 -10.91
N ALA A 104 -0.08 -0.32 -10.77
CA ALA A 104 1.21 -0.62 -10.17
C ALA A 104 2.37 0.05 -10.93
N GLU A 105 2.33 0.05 -12.27
CA GLU A 105 3.34 0.70 -13.11
C GLU A 105 3.38 2.22 -12.94
N VAL A 106 2.23 2.86 -12.74
CA VAL A 106 2.14 4.29 -12.44
C VAL A 106 2.65 4.59 -11.03
N LEU A 107 2.30 3.78 -10.04
CA LEU A 107 2.76 3.95 -8.65
C LEU A 107 4.27 3.70 -8.49
N ASP A 108 4.84 2.87 -9.37
CA ASP A 108 6.29 2.62 -9.50
C ASP A 108 7.01 3.75 -10.26
N GLY A 109 6.26 4.63 -10.94
CA GLY A 109 6.82 5.68 -11.80
C GLY A 109 7.36 5.16 -13.14
N ARG A 110 7.04 3.90 -13.51
CA ARG A 110 7.37 3.34 -14.83
C ARG A 110 6.51 3.92 -15.94
N ARG A 111 5.33 4.45 -15.61
CA ARG A 111 4.41 5.12 -16.55
C ARG A 111 3.84 6.40 -15.98
N PRO A 112 3.52 7.40 -16.83
CA PRO A 112 2.79 8.58 -16.39
C PRO A 112 1.32 8.24 -16.07
N VAL A 113 0.70 9.01 -15.17
CA VAL A 113 -0.71 8.81 -14.77
C VAL A 113 -1.67 8.89 -15.97
N GLY A 114 -1.38 9.71 -16.98
CA GLY A 114 -2.21 9.84 -18.20
C GLY A 114 -2.40 8.52 -18.95
N HIS A 115 -1.52 7.52 -18.75
CA HIS A 115 -1.69 6.17 -19.30
C HIS A 115 -2.98 5.48 -18.81
N LEU A 116 -3.54 5.91 -17.68
CA LEU A 116 -4.76 5.34 -17.10
C LEU A 116 -6.05 5.98 -17.64
N GLU A 117 -5.99 7.06 -18.43
CA GLU A 117 -7.19 7.78 -18.89
C GLU A 117 -8.10 6.94 -19.79
N GLY A 118 -7.55 5.95 -20.50
CA GLY A 118 -8.32 4.98 -21.31
C GLY A 118 -8.70 3.70 -20.57
N VAL A 119 -8.32 3.55 -19.30
CA VAL A 119 -8.45 2.29 -18.53
C VAL A 119 -9.27 2.48 -17.26
N CYS A 120 -9.12 3.63 -16.61
CA CYS A 120 -9.77 3.97 -15.35
C CYS A 120 -10.75 5.14 -15.58
N PRO A 121 -11.91 5.15 -14.91
CA PRO A 121 -12.78 6.31 -14.89
C PRO A 121 -12.05 7.56 -14.36
N ALA A 122 -12.47 8.73 -14.82
CA ALA A 122 -11.88 10.00 -14.42
C ALA A 122 -11.84 10.21 -12.89
N GLY A 123 -12.87 9.73 -12.17
CA GLY A 123 -12.95 9.79 -10.71
C GLY A 123 -11.87 8.99 -9.96
N ILE A 124 -11.24 8.01 -10.62
CA ILE A 124 -10.19 7.16 -10.03
C ILE A 124 -8.80 7.80 -10.12
N LEU A 125 -8.56 8.62 -11.16
CA LEU A 125 -7.24 9.21 -11.41
C LEU A 125 -6.72 10.06 -10.23
N PRO A 126 -7.54 10.87 -9.53
CA PRO A 126 -7.11 11.57 -8.31
C PRO A 126 -6.57 10.64 -7.22
N VAL A 127 -7.18 9.46 -7.02
CA VAL A 127 -6.74 8.48 -6.01
C VAL A 127 -5.35 7.95 -6.36
N VAL A 128 -5.13 7.59 -7.64
CA VAL A 128 -3.83 7.11 -8.10
C VAL A 128 -2.77 8.21 -7.99
N ARG A 129 -3.10 9.46 -8.36
CA ARG A 129 -2.19 10.61 -8.21
C ARG A 129 -1.79 10.81 -6.75
N ALA A 130 -2.75 10.76 -5.83
CA ALA A 130 -2.47 10.88 -4.40
C ALA A 130 -1.56 9.75 -3.89
N ALA A 131 -1.80 8.51 -4.31
CA ALA A 131 -0.99 7.36 -3.93
C ALA A 131 0.43 7.38 -4.54
N ALA A 132 0.59 7.93 -5.76
CA ALA A 132 1.87 8.07 -6.46
C ALA A 132 2.78 9.13 -5.80
N ARG A 133 2.22 10.10 -5.08
CA ARG A 133 3.00 11.10 -4.30
C ARG A 133 3.67 10.49 -3.06
N ARG A 134 3.24 9.32 -2.60
CA ARG A 134 3.86 8.60 -1.48
C ARG A 134 5.16 7.94 -1.95
N PRO A 135 6.21 7.83 -1.11
CA PRO A 135 7.51 7.27 -1.50
C PRO A 135 7.39 5.98 -2.31
N ALA A 136 7.84 6.04 -3.57
CA ALA A 136 7.65 4.97 -4.54
C ALA A 136 8.38 3.71 -4.09
N VAL A 137 7.68 2.58 -4.17
CA VAL A 137 8.29 1.26 -4.00
C VAL A 137 8.63 0.77 -5.40
N ARG A 138 9.90 0.87 -5.76
CA ARG A 138 10.31 0.53 -7.13
C ARG A 138 10.15 -0.96 -7.43
N GLY A 139 9.75 -1.31 -8.65
CA GLY A 139 9.58 -2.68 -9.12
C GLY A 139 8.33 -3.38 -8.60
N THR A 140 7.30 -2.62 -8.26
CA THR A 140 6.07 -3.14 -7.65
C THR A 140 5.33 -4.08 -8.61
N ARG A 141 4.91 -5.25 -8.10
CA ARG A 141 4.05 -6.21 -8.82
C ARG A 141 2.80 -6.53 -8.01
N VAL A 142 1.69 -6.73 -8.71
CA VAL A 142 0.44 -7.23 -8.12
C VAL A 142 0.60 -8.71 -7.77
N ARG A 143 0.23 -9.09 -6.54
CA ARG A 143 0.25 -10.47 -6.04
C ARG A 143 -0.98 -10.78 -5.20
N GLY A 144 -1.31 -12.07 -5.11
CA GLY A 144 -2.31 -12.57 -4.18
C GLY A 144 -3.72 -12.05 -4.44
N LEU A 145 -4.12 -11.92 -5.71
CA LEU A 145 -5.46 -11.47 -6.06
C LEU A 145 -6.54 -12.37 -5.44
N ARG A 146 -7.51 -11.76 -4.78
CA ARG A 146 -8.71 -12.37 -4.23
C ARG A 146 -9.92 -11.68 -4.85
N MET A 147 -10.91 -12.45 -5.26
CA MET A 147 -12.10 -11.95 -5.95
C MET A 147 -13.35 -12.37 -5.17
N CYS A 148 -14.15 -11.38 -4.78
CA CYS A 148 -15.41 -11.56 -4.09
C CYS A 148 -16.52 -10.98 -4.99
N PRO A 149 -17.33 -11.83 -5.66
CA PRO A 149 -18.47 -11.33 -6.40
C PRO A 149 -19.59 -10.92 -5.44
N LEU A 150 -20.31 -9.87 -5.78
CA LEU A 150 -21.29 -9.19 -4.95
C LEU A 150 -22.51 -8.81 -5.78
N VAL A 151 -23.64 -8.66 -5.09
CA VAL A 151 -24.85 -8.03 -5.64
C VAL A 151 -24.97 -6.66 -5.04
N THR A 152 -25.11 -5.65 -5.89
CA THR A 152 -25.44 -4.32 -5.40
C THR A 152 -26.92 -4.29 -5.03
N THR A 153 -27.24 -3.91 -3.80
CA THR A 153 -28.63 -3.61 -3.43
C THR A 153 -28.99 -2.22 -3.96
N GLY A 154 -30.07 -2.11 -4.73
CA GLY A 154 -30.49 -0.86 -5.36
C GLY A 154 -31.62 -1.06 -6.38
N ALA A 155 -32.12 0.05 -6.93
CA ALA A 155 -33.23 0.02 -7.91
C ALA A 155 -32.89 -0.74 -9.20
N ALA A 156 -31.60 -0.84 -9.53
CA ALA A 156 -31.08 -1.69 -10.59
C ALA A 156 -29.92 -2.52 -10.01
N PRO A 157 -30.19 -3.76 -9.54
CA PRO A 157 -29.14 -4.62 -9.02
C PRO A 157 -28.15 -4.96 -10.15
N ALA A 158 -26.88 -4.63 -9.94
CA ALA A 158 -25.79 -4.94 -10.84
C ALA A 158 -24.89 -6.03 -10.24
N LEU A 159 -24.30 -6.82 -11.13
CA LEU A 159 -23.27 -7.78 -10.75
C LEU A 159 -21.96 -7.02 -10.55
N ALA A 160 -21.41 -7.12 -9.34
CA ALA A 160 -20.16 -6.50 -8.97
C ALA A 160 -19.13 -7.56 -8.57
N VAL A 161 -17.85 -7.24 -8.69
CA VAL A 161 -16.75 -8.04 -8.17
C VAL A 161 -15.75 -7.13 -7.47
N GLU A 162 -15.57 -7.36 -6.19
CA GLU A 162 -14.47 -6.78 -5.43
C GLU A 162 -13.21 -7.62 -5.61
N VAL A 163 -12.11 -6.93 -5.89
CA VAL A 163 -10.80 -7.52 -6.11
C VAL A 163 -9.83 -6.91 -5.13
N ALA A 164 -9.18 -7.73 -4.32
CA ALA A 164 -8.14 -7.31 -3.40
C ALA A 164 -6.79 -7.95 -3.74
N GLY A 165 -5.69 -7.23 -3.55
CA GLY A 165 -4.35 -7.73 -3.80
C GLY A 165 -3.27 -6.95 -3.06
N ALA A 166 -2.04 -7.41 -3.22
CA ALA A 166 -0.86 -6.78 -2.66
C ALA A 166 0.04 -6.25 -3.78
N LEU A 167 0.52 -5.02 -3.59
CA LEU A 167 1.55 -4.38 -4.38
C LEU A 167 2.90 -4.62 -3.68
N CYS A 168 3.62 -5.64 -4.14
CA CYS A 168 4.85 -6.11 -3.52
C CYS A 168 6.10 -5.55 -4.24
N PRO A 169 7.12 -5.07 -3.50
CA PRO A 169 8.44 -4.80 -4.07
C PRO A 169 9.05 -6.08 -4.71
N PRO A 170 10.04 -5.91 -5.59
CA PRO A 170 10.82 -7.04 -6.09
C PRO A 170 11.63 -7.64 -4.93
N ALA A 171 11.69 -8.97 -4.87
CA ALA A 171 12.56 -9.66 -3.94
C ALA A 171 14.03 -9.35 -4.29
N GLY A 172 14.87 -9.07 -3.28
CA GLY A 172 16.33 -9.14 -3.44
C GLY A 172 17.10 -7.83 -3.55
N ARG A 173 16.52 -6.65 -3.26
CA ARG A 173 17.32 -5.43 -3.02
C ARG A 173 17.06 -4.94 -1.60
N GLY A 174 18.13 -4.77 -0.82
CA GLY A 174 18.12 -4.43 0.62
C GLY A 174 17.41 -3.13 1.03
N THR A 175 16.64 -2.51 0.14
CA THR A 175 15.64 -1.51 0.48
C THR A 175 14.34 -2.24 0.85
N ALA A 176 13.98 -2.23 2.14
CA ALA A 176 12.71 -2.72 2.63
C ALA A 176 11.55 -1.89 2.05
N GLY A 177 11.14 -2.21 0.82
CA GLY A 177 9.93 -1.66 0.23
C GLY A 177 8.72 -2.09 1.05
N ARG A 178 7.83 -1.14 1.36
CA ARG A 178 6.58 -1.47 2.06
C ARG A 178 5.60 -2.07 1.06
N THR A 179 5.12 -3.28 1.34
CA THR A 179 3.97 -3.83 0.62
C THR A 179 2.78 -2.91 0.82
N ARG A 180 2.07 -2.56 -0.26
CA ARG A 180 0.82 -1.80 -0.18
C ARG A 180 -0.36 -2.70 -0.51
N ALA A 181 -1.49 -2.48 0.16
CA ALA A 181 -2.73 -3.13 -0.23
C ALA A 181 -3.35 -2.36 -1.41
N VAL A 182 -4.01 -3.08 -2.30
CA VAL A 182 -4.87 -2.49 -3.33
C VAL A 182 -6.19 -3.22 -3.35
N ALA A 183 -7.28 -2.48 -3.41
CA ALA A 183 -8.62 -3.02 -3.59
C ALA A 183 -9.33 -2.27 -4.71
N ALA A 184 -10.15 -2.96 -5.49
CA ALA A 184 -10.87 -2.41 -6.60
C ALA A 184 -12.25 -3.05 -6.70
N ARG A 185 -13.24 -2.27 -7.10
CA ARG A 185 -14.58 -2.76 -7.40
C ARG A 185 -14.81 -2.67 -8.90
N PHE A 186 -15.26 -3.77 -9.48
CA PHE A 186 -15.67 -3.86 -10.88
C PHE A 186 -17.16 -4.09 -10.95
N GLU A 187 -17.85 -3.34 -11.79
CA GLU A 187 -19.28 -3.53 -12.06
C GLU A 187 -19.47 -3.83 -13.54
N ARG A 188 -20.47 -4.66 -13.85
CA ARG A 188 -20.84 -4.96 -15.22
C ARG A 188 -21.79 -3.88 -15.76
N HIS A 189 -21.34 -3.16 -16.78
CA HIS A 189 -22.07 -2.08 -17.47
C HIS A 189 -22.02 -2.33 -18.98
N ASP A 190 -23.17 -2.40 -19.64
CA ASP A 190 -23.28 -2.66 -21.09
C ASP A 190 -22.44 -3.86 -21.55
N ASP A 191 -22.55 -4.98 -20.84
CA ASP A 191 -21.77 -6.21 -21.05
C ASP A 191 -20.23 -6.10 -20.87
N ALA A 192 -19.74 -4.97 -20.37
CA ALA A 192 -18.33 -4.77 -20.07
C ALA A 192 -18.08 -4.60 -18.56
N TRP A 193 -16.98 -5.18 -18.07
CA TRP A 193 -16.51 -4.95 -16.70
C TRP A 193 -15.79 -3.61 -16.61
N ARG A 194 -16.30 -2.72 -15.76
CA ARG A 194 -15.74 -1.39 -15.55
C ARG A 194 -15.29 -1.25 -14.11
N LEU A 195 -14.09 -0.72 -13.92
CA LEU A 195 -13.63 -0.28 -12.60
C LEU A 195 -14.54 0.86 -12.14
N THR A 196 -15.12 0.78 -10.95
CA THR A 196 -15.95 1.84 -10.36
C THR A 196 -15.32 2.44 -9.11
N GLU A 197 -14.54 1.65 -8.37
CA GLU A 197 -13.85 2.10 -7.16
C GLU A 197 -12.42 1.54 -7.11
N LEU A 198 -11.51 2.31 -6.54
CA LEU A 198 -10.12 1.91 -6.31
C LEU A 198 -9.64 2.48 -4.98
N VAL A 199 -9.00 1.64 -4.18
CA VAL A 199 -8.36 1.99 -2.92
C VAL A 199 -6.90 1.53 -2.96
N VAL A 200 -5.99 2.43 -2.57
CA VAL A 200 -4.55 2.13 -2.45
C VAL A 200 -4.08 2.47 -1.03
N GLY A 201 -3.63 1.43 -0.32
CA GLY A 201 -3.09 1.50 1.04
C GLY A 201 -1.76 2.25 1.15
#